data_AF-A0A1J5LI12-F1
#
_entry.id   AF-A0A1J5LI12-F1
#
_cell.length_a   1.000
_cell.length_b   1.000
_cell.length_c   1.000
_cell.angle_alpha   90.00
_cell.angle_beta   90.00
_cell.angle_gamma   90.00
#
_symmetry.space_group_name_H-M   'P 1'
#
loop_
_entity.id
_entity.type
_entity.pdbx_description
1 polymer ?
#
loop_
_entity_poly.entity_id
_entity_poly.type
_entity_poly.pdbx_seq_one_letter_code
_entity_poly.pdbx_strand_id
1 'polypeptide(L)'
;MQNYEYKVVPAPNRGKKARGVKTPEARFANGIESVLNDMAAEGWDFQRAEMLPAEERSGLTGTKTTWRNLLVFRRALTAHASDDRHAALPLAATASVPPATGAPAEAVASDPEAELIAASSPAVSSPVAAPEAYHAPEPAPLTATAGDPEAPPEAVAVPGPGARRMVADDGVEELSPVSGLTAALKARASRSGPPED
;
A
#
# COMPACT_ATOMS: atom_id res chain seq x y z
N MET A 1 -19.15 -20.08 -29.92
CA MET A 1 -18.49 -19.08 -29.06
C MET A 1 -18.59 -19.57 -27.63
N GLN A 2 -17.51 -19.47 -26.85
CA GLN A 2 -17.55 -19.88 -25.44
C GLN A 2 -18.21 -18.77 -24.62
N ASN A 3 -19.29 -19.10 -23.92
CA ASN A 3 -19.98 -18.16 -23.04
C ASN A 3 -19.45 -18.32 -21.61
N TYR A 4 -19.18 -17.20 -20.94
CA TYR A 4 -18.68 -17.18 -19.57
C TYR A 4 -19.62 -16.40 -18.65
N GLU A 5 -19.77 -16.91 -17.43
CA GLU A 5 -20.29 -16.18 -16.29
C GLU A 5 -19.12 -15.58 -15.53
N TYR A 6 -19.28 -14.37 -14.99
CA TYR A 6 -18.27 -13.68 -14.19
C TYR A 6 -18.80 -13.39 -12.79
N LYS A 7 -17.92 -13.48 -11.79
CA LYS A 7 -18.19 -13.11 -10.40
C LYS A 7 -17.06 -12.23 -9.89
N VAL A 8 -17.42 -11.15 -9.21
CA VAL A 8 -16.47 -10.22 -8.61
C VAL A 8 -16.75 -10.16 -7.12
N VAL A 9 -15.72 -10.38 -6.32
CA VAL A 9 -15.81 -10.35 -4.86
C VAL A 9 -14.78 -9.37 -4.30
N PRO A 10 -15.06 -8.68 -3.18
CA PRO A 10 -14.06 -7.86 -2.53
C PRO A 10 -12.90 -8.72 -2.03
N ALA A 11 -11.67 -8.27 -2.27
CA ALA A 11 -10.50 -8.94 -1.72
C ALA A 11 -10.50 -8.81 -0.18
N PRO A 12 -10.10 -9.85 0.56
CA PRO A 12 -9.89 -9.74 2.01
C PRO A 12 -8.93 -8.60 2.33
N ASN A 13 -9.33 -7.72 3.24
CA ASN A 13 -8.49 -6.61 3.72
C ASN A 13 -7.78 -6.92 5.04
N ARG A 14 -8.08 -8.07 5.64
CA ARG A 14 -7.50 -8.54 6.90
C ARG A 14 -7.14 -10.01 6.80
N GLY A 15 -6.07 -10.37 7.49
CA GLY A 15 -5.63 -11.74 7.56
C GLY A 15 -6.53 -12.62 8.44
N LYS A 16 -6.69 -13.87 8.02
CA LYS A 16 -7.42 -14.92 8.75
C LYS A 16 -6.43 -15.68 9.63
N LYS A 17 -6.77 -15.86 10.92
CA LYS A 17 -5.96 -16.70 11.82
C LYS A 17 -6.28 -18.17 11.52
N ALA A 18 -5.23 -18.98 11.44
CA ALA A 18 -5.35 -20.43 11.30
C ALA A 18 -4.25 -21.13 12.11
N ARG A 19 -4.39 -22.44 12.32
CA ARG A 19 -3.40 -23.24 13.04
C ARG A 19 -2.06 -23.19 12.28
N GLY A 20 -0.98 -22.85 12.98
CA GLY A 20 0.35 -22.71 12.37
C GLY A 20 0.63 -21.34 11.73
N VAL A 21 -0.38 -20.50 11.51
CA VAL A 21 -0.23 -19.18 10.86
C VAL A 21 0.02 -18.08 11.89
N LYS A 22 1.29 -17.81 12.17
CA LYS A 22 1.70 -16.91 13.26
C LYS A 22 1.89 -15.46 12.82
N THR A 23 2.44 -15.21 11.63
CA THR A 23 2.81 -13.87 11.16
C THR A 23 1.63 -13.12 10.54
N PRO A 24 1.60 -11.77 10.59
CA PRO A 24 0.55 -10.98 9.93
C PRO A 24 0.45 -11.23 8.42
N GLU A 25 1.58 -11.34 7.75
CA GLU A 25 1.65 -11.65 6.32
C GLU A 25 1.03 -13.02 6.01
N ALA A 26 1.40 -14.06 6.77
CA ALA A 26 0.85 -15.39 6.56
C ALA A 26 -0.67 -15.44 6.83
N ARG A 27 -1.17 -14.63 7.77
CA ARG A 27 -2.63 -14.49 7.97
C ARG A 27 -3.30 -13.84 6.77
N PHE A 28 -2.67 -12.81 6.20
CA PHE A 28 -3.19 -12.14 5.01
C PHE A 28 -3.24 -13.09 3.81
N ALA A 29 -2.15 -13.82 3.56
CA ALA A 29 -2.09 -14.85 2.53
C ALA A 29 -3.17 -15.92 2.74
N ASN A 30 -3.33 -16.42 3.98
CA ASN A 30 -4.37 -17.40 4.31
C ASN A 30 -5.80 -16.87 4.04
N GLY A 31 -6.03 -15.58 4.27
CA GLY A 31 -7.30 -14.94 3.95
C GLY A 31 -7.61 -14.97 2.45
N ILE A 32 -6.64 -14.60 1.62
CA ILE A 32 -6.77 -14.66 0.16
C ILE A 32 -6.93 -16.10 -0.32
N GLU A 33 -6.07 -17.00 0.16
CA GLU A 33 -6.10 -18.43 -0.15
C GLU A 33 -7.47 -19.05 0.15
N SER A 34 -8.08 -18.72 1.30
CA SER A 34 -9.43 -19.18 1.64
C SER A 34 -10.44 -18.78 0.56
N VAL A 35 -10.46 -17.51 0.13
CA VAL A 35 -11.41 -17.04 -0.90
C VAL A 35 -11.16 -17.72 -2.24
N LEU A 36 -9.89 -17.89 -2.63
CA LEU A 36 -9.54 -18.58 -3.88
C LEU A 36 -10.02 -20.04 -3.86
N ASN A 37 -9.78 -20.75 -2.76
CA ASN A 37 -10.19 -22.15 -2.61
C ASN A 37 -11.71 -22.30 -2.55
N ASP A 38 -12.41 -21.40 -1.85
CA ASP A 38 -13.87 -21.39 -1.77
C ASP A 38 -14.49 -21.16 -3.16
N MET A 39 -13.95 -20.21 -3.94
CA MET A 39 -14.40 -19.96 -5.31
C MET A 39 -14.06 -21.12 -6.26
N ALA A 40 -12.87 -21.70 -6.15
CA ALA A 40 -12.49 -22.87 -6.94
C ALA A 40 -13.39 -24.09 -6.65
N ALA A 41 -13.77 -24.30 -5.38
CA ALA A 41 -14.71 -25.35 -4.98
C ALA A 41 -16.13 -25.14 -5.57
N GLU A 42 -16.52 -23.89 -5.78
CA GLU A 42 -17.76 -23.50 -6.48
C GLU A 42 -17.64 -23.59 -8.03
N GLY A 43 -16.49 -24.00 -8.57
CA GLY A 43 -16.23 -24.11 -10.00
C GLY A 43 -15.89 -22.79 -10.69
N TRP A 44 -15.38 -21.81 -9.95
CA TRP A 44 -14.91 -20.55 -10.49
C TRP A 44 -13.39 -20.52 -10.72
N ASP A 45 -12.96 -20.04 -11.87
CA ASP A 45 -11.56 -19.79 -12.21
C ASP A 45 -11.16 -18.35 -11.86
N PHE A 46 -10.12 -18.20 -11.04
CA PHE A 46 -9.53 -16.88 -10.80
C PHE A 46 -8.97 -16.28 -12.09
N GLN A 47 -9.28 -15.00 -12.33
CA GLN A 47 -8.80 -14.26 -13.50
C GLN A 47 -7.74 -13.24 -13.12
N ARG A 48 -8.05 -12.36 -12.17
CA ARG A 48 -7.17 -11.25 -11.77
C ARG A 48 -7.66 -10.55 -10.50
N ALA A 49 -6.76 -9.81 -9.89
CA ALA A 49 -7.08 -8.81 -8.87
C ALA A 49 -7.14 -7.43 -9.52
N GLU A 50 -8.08 -6.61 -9.07
CA GLU A 50 -8.31 -5.25 -9.56
C GLU A 50 -8.31 -4.27 -8.40
N MET A 51 -7.83 -3.05 -8.64
CA MET A 51 -7.88 -1.95 -7.67
C MET A 51 -8.64 -0.78 -8.32
N LEU A 52 -9.89 -0.58 -7.91
CA LEU A 52 -10.79 0.40 -8.52
C LEU A 52 -11.22 1.49 -7.53
N PRO A 53 -11.38 2.74 -7.98
CA PRO A 53 -11.99 3.78 -7.17
C PRO A 53 -13.50 3.53 -7.02
N ALA A 54 -14.01 3.66 -5.80
CA ALA A 54 -15.43 3.62 -5.47
C ALA A 54 -15.84 4.95 -4.83
N GLU A 55 -16.89 5.58 -5.35
CA GLU A 55 -17.46 6.80 -4.77
C GLU A 55 -18.43 6.45 -3.64
N GLU A 56 -18.20 7.03 -2.47
CA GLU A 56 -19.01 6.81 -1.28
C GLU A 56 -19.44 8.15 -0.70
N ARG A 57 -20.65 8.23 -0.14
CA ARG A 57 -21.10 9.46 0.52
C ARG A 57 -20.22 9.73 1.75
N SER A 58 -19.73 10.95 1.85
CA SER A 58 -18.99 11.47 3.00
C SER A 58 -19.74 12.63 3.65
N GLY A 59 -20.20 12.45 4.88
CA GLY A 59 -20.93 13.48 5.62
C GLY A 59 -22.31 13.80 5.02
N LEU A 60 -22.78 15.04 5.21
CA LEU A 60 -24.13 15.43 4.84
C LEU A 60 -24.31 15.65 3.33
N THR A 61 -23.31 16.18 2.62
CA THR A 61 -23.41 16.53 1.19
C THR A 61 -22.19 16.14 0.35
N GLY A 62 -21.14 15.56 0.94
CA GLY A 62 -19.91 15.23 0.22
C GLY A 62 -19.90 13.81 -0.36
N THR A 63 -18.99 13.60 -1.31
CA THR A 63 -18.60 12.28 -1.83
C THR A 63 -17.09 12.11 -1.62
N LYS A 64 -16.66 10.91 -1.25
CA LYS A 64 -15.26 10.52 -1.09
C LYS A 64 -14.97 9.32 -1.99
N THR A 65 -13.84 9.38 -2.70
CA THR A 65 -13.32 8.25 -3.46
C THR A 65 -12.53 7.33 -2.53
N THR A 66 -12.94 6.06 -2.45
CA THR A 66 -12.26 4.98 -1.73
C THR A 66 -11.75 3.96 -2.72
N TRP A 67 -10.44 3.68 -2.72
CA TRP A 67 -9.87 2.62 -3.54
C TRP A 67 -10.18 1.25 -2.93
N ARG A 68 -10.72 0.33 -3.73
CA ARG A 68 -11.12 -1.01 -3.30
C ARG A 68 -10.42 -2.08 -4.14
N ASN A 69 -9.90 -3.09 -3.46
CA ASN A 69 -9.33 -4.28 -4.08
C ASN A 69 -10.44 -5.32 -4.31
N LEU A 70 -10.55 -5.82 -5.54
CA LEU A 70 -11.53 -6.80 -5.97
C LEU A 70 -10.83 -8.01 -6.60
N LEU A 71 -11.41 -9.19 -6.46
CA LEU A 71 -10.98 -10.42 -7.12
C LEU A 71 -12.02 -10.80 -8.16
N VAL A 72 -11.57 -11.02 -9.41
CA VAL A 72 -12.42 -11.35 -10.55
C VAL A 72 -12.28 -12.82 -10.87
N PHE A 73 -13.41 -13.49 -11.02
CA PHE A 73 -13.53 -14.90 -11.34
C PHE A 73 -14.41 -15.10 -12.57
N ARG A 74 -14.23 -16.23 -13.26
CA ARG A 74 -15.11 -16.65 -14.38
C ARG A 74 -15.42 -18.14 -14.31
N ARG A 75 -16.51 -18.56 -14.93
CA ARG A 75 -16.80 -19.98 -15.24
C ARG A 75 -17.52 -20.12 -16.58
N ALA A 76 -17.34 -21.23 -17.28
CA ALA A 76 -18.02 -21.47 -18.56
C ALA A 76 -19.49 -21.87 -18.34
N LEU A 77 -20.41 -21.31 -19.15
CA LEU A 77 -21.86 -21.57 -19.07
C LEU A 77 -22.33 -22.84 -19.82
N THR A 78 -21.44 -23.50 -20.58
CA THR A 78 -21.75 -24.74 -21.30
C THR A 78 -20.75 -25.81 -20.89
N ALA A 79 -21.29 -26.99 -20.59
CA ALA A 79 -20.67 -28.07 -19.84
C ALA A 79 -19.25 -28.42 -20.32
N HIS A 80 -18.33 -28.47 -19.35
CA HIS A 80 -16.97 -29.01 -19.44
C HIS A 80 -16.02 -28.29 -20.42
N ALA A 81 -15.42 -27.19 -19.97
CA ALA A 81 -14.24 -26.60 -20.63
C ALA A 81 -13.15 -26.18 -19.63
N SER A 82 -13.05 -26.90 -18.51
CA SER A 82 -11.90 -26.82 -17.59
C SER A 82 -11.07 -28.09 -17.68
N ASP A 83 -10.81 -28.59 -18.90
CA ASP A 83 -9.99 -29.79 -19.11
C ASP A 83 -8.52 -29.48 -19.48
N ASP A 84 -8.14 -28.22 -19.78
CA ASP A 84 -6.85 -28.03 -20.51
C ASP A 84 -5.95 -26.84 -20.11
N ARG A 85 -6.18 -26.11 -18.99
CA ARG A 85 -5.34 -24.91 -18.71
C ARG A 85 -4.56 -24.87 -17.40
N HIS A 86 -4.62 -25.94 -16.62
CA HIS A 86 -3.60 -26.26 -15.62
C HIS A 86 -3.30 -27.77 -15.68
N ALA A 87 -3.10 -28.30 -16.90
CA ALA A 87 -2.41 -29.58 -17.03
C ALA A 87 -1.02 -29.41 -16.42
N ALA A 88 -0.83 -30.08 -15.29
CA ALA A 88 0.42 -30.14 -14.55
C ALA A 88 1.61 -30.27 -15.50
N LEU A 89 2.64 -29.43 -15.30
CA LEU A 89 3.95 -29.75 -15.82
C LEU A 89 4.30 -31.13 -15.24
N PRO A 90 4.49 -32.19 -16.07
CA PRO A 90 5.00 -33.43 -15.53
C PRO A 90 6.41 -33.11 -15.02
N LEU A 91 6.60 -33.16 -13.69
CA LEU A 91 7.92 -33.20 -13.11
C LEU A 91 8.57 -34.45 -13.68
N ALA A 92 9.46 -34.25 -14.66
CA ALA A 92 10.29 -35.30 -15.20
C ALA A 92 10.99 -35.96 -14.00
N ALA A 93 10.61 -37.20 -13.73
CA ALA A 93 11.28 -38.04 -12.76
C ALA A 93 12.73 -38.19 -13.25
N THR A 94 13.65 -37.43 -12.66
CA THR A 94 15.08 -37.65 -12.84
C THR A 94 15.36 -39.05 -12.32
N ALA A 95 15.64 -39.95 -13.26
CA ALA A 95 15.97 -41.33 -13.00
C ALA A 95 17.15 -41.41 -12.02
N SER A 96 16.96 -42.27 -11.02
CA SER A 96 17.92 -42.77 -10.06
C SER A 96 19.29 -43.08 -10.68
N VAL A 97 20.35 -42.45 -10.15
CA VAL A 97 21.72 -42.94 -10.30
C VAL A 97 22.02 -43.80 -9.06
N PRO A 98 22.34 -45.10 -9.19
CA PRO A 98 22.67 -45.92 -8.04
C PRO A 98 24.06 -45.55 -7.48
N PRO A 99 24.29 -45.67 -6.16
CA PRO A 99 25.60 -45.46 -5.55
C PRO A 99 26.46 -46.72 -5.71
N ALA A 100 27.65 -46.58 -6.29
CA ALA A 100 28.67 -47.62 -6.28
C ALA A 100 29.81 -47.21 -5.33
N THR A 101 29.68 -47.72 -4.10
CA THR A 101 30.69 -48.19 -3.15
C THR A 101 32.17 -47.91 -3.43
N GLY A 102 32.82 -47.29 -2.45
CA GLY A 102 34.29 -47.34 -2.28
C GLY A 102 34.81 -46.45 -1.16
N ALA A 103 34.54 -46.80 0.10
CA ALA A 103 35.31 -46.34 1.27
C ALA A 103 36.45 -47.34 1.54
N PRO A 104 37.57 -46.95 2.18
CA PRO A 104 37.61 -46.65 3.62
C PRO A 104 38.23 -45.26 3.90
N ALA A 105 37.67 -44.44 4.78
CA ALA A 105 37.82 -44.48 6.24
C ALA A 105 39.27 -44.24 6.71
N GLU A 106 39.62 -42.97 6.90
CA GLU A 106 40.56 -42.56 7.93
C GLU A 106 40.03 -41.30 8.61
N ALA A 107 39.85 -41.40 9.92
CA ALA A 107 39.26 -40.40 10.78
C ALA A 107 40.36 -39.69 11.57
N VAL A 108 40.38 -38.35 11.54
CA VAL A 108 40.88 -37.45 12.60
C VAL A 108 40.28 -36.07 12.30
N ALA A 109 39.24 -35.64 13.03
CA ALA A 109 39.31 -34.87 14.26
C ALA A 109 39.59 -33.36 14.04
N SER A 110 38.57 -32.57 14.40
CA SER A 110 38.63 -31.24 15.03
C SER A 110 38.80 -29.99 14.15
N ASP A 111 37.71 -29.22 14.08
CA ASP A 111 37.67 -27.73 14.00
C ASP A 111 38.37 -27.14 15.26
N PRO A 112 38.93 -25.90 15.32
CA PRO A 112 38.27 -24.66 14.86
C PRO A 112 39.18 -23.50 14.35
N GLU A 113 38.49 -22.47 13.84
CA GLU A 113 38.76 -21.01 13.87
C GLU A 113 40.18 -20.41 13.76
N ALA A 114 40.21 -19.40 12.87
CA ALA A 114 40.83 -18.08 13.06
C ALA A 114 42.32 -17.88 12.74
N GLU A 115 42.49 -16.82 11.94
CA GLU A 115 43.48 -15.76 12.08
C GLU A 115 44.72 -15.76 11.17
N LEU A 116 44.99 -14.55 10.67
CA LEU A 116 46.26 -14.04 10.12
C LEU A 116 46.65 -14.48 8.70
N ILE A 117 46.32 -13.63 7.73
CA ILE A 117 47.35 -13.13 6.81
C ILE A 117 47.04 -11.70 6.39
N ALA A 118 47.65 -10.77 7.12
CA ALA A 118 47.89 -9.43 6.64
C ALA A 118 49.02 -9.42 5.60
N ALA A 119 48.90 -8.49 4.66
CA ALA A 119 49.94 -7.85 3.86
C ALA A 119 50.66 -8.68 2.78
N SER A 120 50.36 -8.36 1.52
CA SER A 120 51.39 -7.90 0.55
C SER A 120 50.72 -7.29 -0.69
N SER A 121 50.89 -5.97 -0.85
CA SER A 121 50.76 -5.30 -2.16
C SER A 121 51.99 -5.62 -3.02
N PRO A 122 51.90 -5.45 -4.35
CA PRO A 122 52.36 -4.16 -4.86
C PRO A 122 51.46 -3.54 -5.94
N ALA A 123 51.61 -2.22 -6.03
CA ALA A 123 50.98 -1.34 -6.98
C ALA A 123 51.38 -1.62 -8.43
N VAL A 124 50.42 -1.49 -9.35
CA VAL A 124 50.65 -1.02 -10.71
C VAL A 124 49.62 0.06 -11.02
N SER A 125 50.14 1.14 -11.59
CA SER A 125 49.51 2.45 -11.72
C SER A 125 48.94 2.66 -13.12
N SER A 126 47.95 3.57 -13.20
CA SER A 126 47.45 4.35 -14.35
C SER A 126 46.11 3.90 -14.97
N PRO A 127 45.30 4.83 -15.50
CA PRO A 127 44.50 5.78 -14.73
C PRO A 127 43.00 5.62 -15.08
N VAL A 128 42.14 5.53 -14.06
CA VAL A 128 40.70 5.49 -14.27
C VAL A 128 40.19 6.91 -14.51
N ALA A 129 39.58 7.10 -15.67
CA ALA A 129 38.76 8.25 -16.00
C ALA A 129 37.72 8.48 -14.90
N ALA A 130 37.65 9.70 -14.38
CA ALA A 130 36.73 10.09 -13.32
C ALA A 130 35.27 9.86 -13.75
N PRO A 131 34.48 9.08 -12.99
CA PRO A 131 33.04 9.28 -12.96
C PRO A 131 32.71 10.33 -11.89
N GLU A 132 31.70 11.11 -12.24
CA GLU A 132 31.19 12.30 -11.57
C GLU A 132 30.98 12.11 -10.06
N ALA A 133 31.29 13.17 -9.33
CA ALA A 133 31.04 13.27 -7.91
C ALA A 133 29.57 12.95 -7.60
N TYR A 134 29.33 11.83 -6.91
CA TYR A 134 28.08 11.61 -6.20
C TYR A 134 27.92 12.75 -5.19
N HIS A 135 27.02 13.68 -5.48
CA HIS A 135 26.55 14.66 -4.53
C HIS A 135 25.94 13.91 -3.35
N ALA A 136 26.62 13.93 -2.20
CA ALA A 136 26.03 13.49 -0.95
C ALA A 136 24.76 14.34 -0.69
N PRO A 137 23.63 13.74 -0.26
CA PRO A 137 22.44 14.52 0.07
C PRO A 137 22.78 15.45 1.24
N GLU A 138 22.58 16.74 1.02
CA GLU A 138 22.75 17.80 2.01
C GLU A 138 21.78 17.56 3.19
N PRO A 139 22.21 17.66 4.46
CA PRO A 139 21.34 17.42 5.60
C PRO A 139 20.21 18.45 5.63
N ALA A 140 18.95 17.99 5.72
CA ALA A 140 17.80 18.87 5.83
C ALA A 140 17.90 19.77 7.08
N PRO A 141 17.59 21.08 6.98
CA PRO A 141 17.71 21.99 8.11
C PRO A 141 16.73 21.60 9.21
N LEU A 142 17.19 21.63 10.46
CA LEU A 142 16.35 21.38 11.64
C LEU A 142 15.29 22.49 11.74
N THR A 143 14.02 22.10 11.92
CA THR A 143 12.89 23.05 12.05
C THR A 143 12.18 22.85 13.39
N ALA A 144 11.79 23.93 14.07
CA ALA A 144 11.06 23.89 15.34
C ALA A 144 9.81 24.78 15.32
N THR A 145 8.86 24.56 16.22
CA THR A 145 7.65 25.41 16.30
C THR A 145 8.03 26.79 16.83
N ALA A 146 7.54 27.86 16.19
CA ALA A 146 7.81 29.23 16.64
C ALA A 146 7.34 29.45 18.10
N GLY A 147 8.28 29.77 18.99
CA GLY A 147 8.03 30.00 20.43
C GLY A 147 8.25 28.78 21.34
N ASP A 148 8.73 27.66 20.82
CA ASP A 148 9.07 26.48 21.61
C ASP A 148 10.31 26.74 22.50
N PRO A 149 10.19 26.65 23.85
CA PRO A 149 11.30 26.91 24.77
C PRO A 149 12.39 25.82 24.74
N GLU A 150 12.11 24.66 24.14
CA GLU A 150 13.05 23.54 24.04
C GLU A 150 13.76 23.47 22.66
N ALA A 151 13.50 24.45 21.78
CA ALA A 151 14.07 24.48 20.43
C ALA A 151 15.59 24.76 20.42
N PRO A 152 16.38 23.99 19.65
CA PRO A 152 17.79 24.30 19.39
C PRO A 152 17.94 25.68 18.71
N PRO A 153 19.00 26.45 19.02
CA PRO A 153 19.18 27.80 18.48
C PRO A 153 19.37 27.84 16.96
N GLU A 154 19.83 26.75 16.36
CA GLU A 154 19.98 26.59 14.90
C GLU A 154 18.69 26.19 14.16
N ALA A 155 17.57 25.96 14.85
CA ALA A 155 16.34 25.49 14.22
C ALA A 155 15.55 26.64 13.54
N VAL A 156 15.10 26.42 12.30
CA VAL A 156 14.21 27.37 11.61
C VAL A 156 12.83 27.31 12.24
N ALA A 157 12.34 28.46 12.72
CA ALA A 157 11.03 28.58 13.35
C ALA A 157 9.90 28.47 12.32
N VAL A 158 9.05 27.45 12.46
CA VAL A 158 7.89 27.21 11.60
C VAL A 158 6.61 27.49 12.39
N PRO A 159 5.61 28.18 11.81
CA PRO A 159 4.34 28.41 12.48
C PRO A 159 3.68 27.09 12.90
N GLY A 160 3.18 27.04 14.14
CA GLY A 160 2.48 25.88 14.68
C GLY A 160 1.12 25.63 14.01
N PRO A 161 0.50 24.46 14.19
CA PRO A 161 -0.76 24.09 13.52
C PRO A 161 -1.92 25.09 13.73
N GLY A 162 -2.02 25.68 14.93
CA GLY A 162 -3.02 26.72 15.23
C GLY A 162 -2.74 28.04 14.51
N ALA A 163 -1.48 28.47 14.48
CA ALA A 163 -1.06 29.70 13.80
C ALA A 163 -1.22 29.60 12.27
N ARG A 164 -0.92 28.43 11.68
CA ARG A 164 -1.16 28.16 10.25
C ARG A 164 -2.62 28.33 9.86
N ARG A 165 -3.55 28.01 10.77
CA ARG A 165 -4.99 28.15 10.54
C ARG A 165 -5.47 29.60 10.62
N MET A 166 -4.84 30.42 11.46
CA MET A 166 -5.14 31.85 11.57
C MET A 166 -4.55 32.68 10.42
N VAL A 167 -3.38 32.31 9.90
CA VAL A 167 -2.76 32.97 8.75
C VAL A 167 -3.54 32.73 7.45
N ALA A 168 -4.34 31.67 7.38
CA ALA A 168 -5.19 31.36 6.22
C ALA A 168 -6.60 31.97 6.32
N ASP A 169 -6.93 32.64 7.43
CA ASP A 169 -8.23 33.24 7.68
C ASP A 169 -8.06 34.76 7.74
N ASP A 170 -8.11 35.42 6.58
CA ASP A 170 -7.94 36.88 6.46
C ASP A 170 -9.10 37.68 7.09
N GLY A 171 -10.08 37.03 7.73
CA GLY A 171 -11.00 37.70 8.67
C GLY A 171 -11.92 38.77 8.08
N VAL A 172 -12.10 38.83 6.76
CA VAL A 172 -12.84 39.92 6.08
C VAL A 172 -14.34 39.64 5.89
N GLU A 173 -14.85 38.43 6.14
CA GLU A 173 -16.21 38.04 5.71
C GLU A 173 -17.38 38.43 6.64
N GLU A 174 -17.18 39.18 7.73
CA GLU A 174 -18.25 39.41 8.71
C GLU A 174 -18.41 40.86 9.21
N LEU A 175 -17.79 41.85 8.56
CA LEU A 175 -17.96 43.27 8.98
C LEU A 175 -18.25 44.22 7.82
N SER A 176 -19.11 43.83 6.88
CA SER A 176 -19.82 44.82 6.06
C SER A 176 -21.19 45.13 6.69
N PRO A 177 -21.39 46.32 7.30
CA PRO A 177 -22.68 46.69 7.91
C PRO A 177 -23.82 46.87 6.88
N VAL A 178 -23.55 46.75 5.58
CA VAL A 178 -24.53 46.98 4.51
C VAL A 178 -25.38 45.74 4.21
N SER A 179 -24.86 44.52 4.39
CA SER A 179 -25.62 43.28 4.13
C SER A 179 -26.71 43.00 5.17
N GLY A 180 -26.50 43.39 6.44
CA GLY A 180 -27.49 43.20 7.51
C GLY A 180 -28.76 44.04 7.33
N LEU A 181 -28.66 45.21 6.70
CA LEU A 181 -29.78 46.13 6.51
C LEU A 181 -30.77 45.62 5.45
N THR A 182 -30.29 44.93 4.42
CA THR A 182 -31.13 44.35 3.35
C THR A 182 -31.97 43.17 3.85
N ALA A 183 -31.40 42.34 4.73
CA ALA A 183 -32.09 41.19 5.32
C ALA A 183 -33.24 41.63 6.24
N ALA A 184 -33.00 42.65 7.09
CA ALA A 184 -34.01 43.20 7.99
C ALA A 184 -35.17 43.87 7.23
N LEU A 185 -34.87 44.60 6.15
CA LEU A 185 -35.88 45.27 5.33
C LEU A 185 -36.75 44.26 4.56
N LYS A 186 -36.15 43.20 4.02
CA LYS A 186 -36.86 42.13 3.31
C LYS A 186 -37.79 41.34 4.25
N ALA A 187 -37.36 41.06 5.48
CA ALA A 187 -38.17 40.40 6.50
C ALA A 187 -39.31 41.27 7.05
N ARG A 188 -39.25 42.60 6.89
CA ARG A 188 -40.34 43.52 7.27
C ARG A 188 -41.37 43.63 6.15
N ALA A 189 -40.93 43.69 4.89
CA ALA A 189 -41.82 43.71 3.73
C ALA A 189 -42.68 42.45 3.61
N SER A 190 -42.16 41.28 3.99
CA SER A 190 -42.92 40.02 3.97
C SER A 190 -43.96 39.87 5.09
N ARG A 191 -43.96 40.76 6.11
CA ARG A 191 -44.91 40.75 7.23
C ARG A 191 -46.07 41.73 7.05
N SER A 192 -46.01 42.60 6.05
CA SER A 192 -47.10 43.50 5.69
C SER A 192 -47.69 43.05 4.36
N GLY A 193 -48.43 41.94 4.38
CA GLY A 193 -49.40 41.63 3.31
C GLY A 193 -50.56 42.62 3.33
N PRO A 194 -51.26 42.84 2.20
CA PRO A 194 -52.38 43.77 2.15
C PRO A 194 -53.51 43.29 3.07
N PRO A 195 -54.32 44.20 3.65
CA PRO A 195 -55.51 43.80 4.39
C PRO A 195 -56.50 43.12 3.43
N GLU A 196 -57.06 41.99 3.84
CA GLU A 196 -58.24 41.41 3.19
C GLU A 196 -59.49 42.24 3.54
N ASP A 197 -60.29 42.49 2.50
CA ASP A 197 -61.52 43.30 2.34
C ASP A 197 -61.41 44.85 2.28
#